data_AF-W1Y1Y2-F1
#
_entry.id   AF-W1Y1Y2-F1
#
_cell.length_a   1.000
_cell.length_b   1.000
_cell.length_c   1.000
_cell.angle_alpha   90.00
_cell.angle_beta   90.00
_cell.angle_gamma   90.00
#
_symmetry.space_group_name_H-M   'P 1'
#
loop_
_entity.id
_entity.type
_entity.pdbx_description
1 polymer ?
#
loop_
_entity_poly.entity_id
_entity_poly.type
_entity_poly.pdbx_seq_one_letter_code
_entity_poly.pdbx_strand_id
1 'polypeptide(L)' 'YQGASILLARENFGCGSSREHAPWALTDYGFKVVIAPSFADIFYGNSFNNQLLPVKLSDAEVDELFALVKANPG' A
#
# COMPACT_ATOMS: atom_id res chain seq x y z
N TYR A 1 -0.83 2.15 -16.05
CA TYR A 1 -1.23 2.25 -14.63
C TYR A 1 -2.02 3.52 -14.26
N GLN A 2 -2.51 4.31 -15.22
CA GLN A 2 -3.27 5.52 -14.89
C GLN A 2 -4.62 5.14 -14.26
N GLY A 3 -5.01 5.82 -13.18
CA GLY A 3 -6.25 5.51 -12.45
C GLY A 3 -6.18 4.28 -11.54
N ALA A 4 -4.97 3.77 -11.25
CA ALA A 4 -4.81 2.69 -10.29
C ALA A 4 -5.30 3.09 -8.90
N SER A 5 -6.12 2.24 -8.28
CA SER A 5 -6.64 2.44 -6.92
C SER A 5 -6.05 1.47 -5.89
N ILE A 6 -5.13 0.59 -6.32
CA ILE A 6 -4.45 -0.38 -5.48
C ILE A 6 -2.94 -0.19 -5.66
N LEU A 7 -2.21 -0.04 -4.55
CA LEU A 7 -0.77 0.09 -4.52
C LEU A 7 -0.12 -1.21 -4.05
N LEU A 8 0.82 -1.74 -4.83
CA LEU A 8 1.73 -2.81 -4.38
C LEU A 8 3.01 -2.17 -3.84
N ALA A 9 3.43 -2.58 -2.64
CA ALA A 9 4.60 -2.06 -1.96
C ALA A 9 5.45 -3.20 -1.37
N ARG A 10 6.61 -2.83 -0.80
CA ARG A 10 7.56 -3.74 -0.16
C ARG A 10 7.51 -3.62 1.35
N GLU A 11 8.34 -4.42 2.01
CA GLU A 11 8.44 -4.46 3.46
C GLU A 11 8.60 -3.07 4.09
N ASN A 12 8.13 -2.95 5.32
CA ASN A 12 8.23 -1.75 6.14
C ASN A 12 7.63 -0.50 5.47
N PHE A 13 6.53 -0.67 4.73
CA PHE A 13 5.86 0.44 4.07
C PHE A 13 5.30 1.44 5.10
N GLY A 14 5.45 2.73 4.79
CA GLY A 14 5.07 3.81 5.70
C GLY A 14 6.04 4.02 6.86
N CYS A 15 7.26 3.46 6.80
CA CYS A 15 8.31 3.75 7.76
C CYS A 15 8.75 5.22 7.70
N GLY A 16 8.70 5.90 8.85
CA GLY A 16 9.14 7.28 8.98
C GLY A 16 8.36 8.06 10.04
N SER A 17 8.70 9.34 10.17
CA SER A 17 8.08 10.26 11.13
C SER A 17 6.81 10.95 10.62
N SER A 18 6.47 10.80 9.34
CA SER A 18 5.27 11.41 8.75
C SER A 18 4.05 10.54 9.08
N ARG A 19 3.47 10.77 10.27
CA ARG A 19 2.51 9.87 10.91
C ARG A 19 1.13 9.87 10.23
N GLU A 20 0.58 11.05 9.92
CA GLU A 20 -0.83 11.17 9.45
C GLU A 20 -0.95 11.63 7.99
N HIS A 21 -0.01 12.44 7.50
CA HIS A 21 -0.08 12.96 6.14
C HIS A 21 0.14 11.87 5.07
N ALA A 22 0.84 10.78 5.42
CA ALA A 22 1.15 9.72 4.46
C ALA A 22 -0.10 8.94 4.00
N PRO A 23 -0.98 8.43 4.89
CA PRO A 23 -2.27 7.89 4.47
C PRO A 23 -3.13 8.89 3.70
N TRP A 24 -3.19 10.16 4.12
CA TRP A 24 -3.96 11.21 3.43
C TRP A 24 -3.53 11.41 1.98
N ALA A 25 -2.21 11.52 1.75
CA ALA A 25 -1.69 11.70 0.40
C ALA A 25 -2.06 10.53 -0.53
N LEU A 26 -2.09 9.30 0.01
CA LEU A 26 -2.48 8.11 -0.76
C LEU A 26 -3.98 8.11 -1.08
N THR A 27 -4.81 8.46 -0.10
CA THR A 27 -6.28 8.49 -0.29
C THR A 27 -6.70 9.64 -1.19
N ASP A 28 -6.08 10.81 -1.08
CA ASP A 28 -6.33 11.98 -1.93
C ASP A 28 -5.93 11.72 -3.38
N TYR A 29 -4.87 10.94 -3.61
CA TYR A 29 -4.51 10.47 -4.95
C TYR A 29 -5.56 9.50 -5.52
N GLY A 30 -6.32 8.82 -4.66
CA GLY A 30 -7.36 7.85 -5.04
C GLY A 30 -7.01 6.40 -4.74
N PHE A 31 -5.93 6.11 -4.01
CA PHE A 31 -5.66 4.76 -3.54
C PHE A 31 -6.61 4.36 -2.42
N LYS A 32 -7.18 3.17 -2.55
CA LYS A 32 -8.09 2.57 -1.57
C LYS A 32 -7.44 1.43 -0.80
N VAL A 33 -6.42 0.81 -1.40
CA VAL A 33 -5.75 -0.37 -0.85
C VAL A 33 -4.25 -0.24 -1.05
N VAL A 34 -3.48 -0.61 -0.01
CA VAL A 34 -2.04 -0.84 -0.11
C VAL A 34 -1.75 -2.27 0.29
N ILE A 35 -1.00 -3.00 -0.53
CA ILE A 35 -0.60 -4.38 -0.28
C ILE A 35 0.91 -4.41 -0.06
N ALA A 36 1.37 -4.95 1.06
CA ALA A 36 2.79 -5.05 1.39
C ALA A 36 3.05 -6.23 2.35
N PRO A 37 4.29 -6.74 2.44
CA PRO A 37 4.65 -7.75 3.42
C PRO A 37 4.54 -7.27 4.87
N SER A 38 4.88 -6.01 5.11
CA SER A 38 4.82 -5.40 6.42
C SER A 38 4.63 -3.89 6.30
N PHE A 39 4.09 -3.30 7.37
CA PHE A 39 3.80 -1.87 7.49
C PHE A 39 4.38 -1.37 8.80
N ALA A 40 4.80 -0.11 8.84
CA ALA A 40 5.11 0.55 10.10
C ALA A 40 3.85 0.67 10.97
N ASP A 41 3.95 0.40 12.27
CA ASP A 41 2.79 0.28 13.17
C ASP A 41 1.90 1.53 13.17
N ILE A 42 2.52 2.72 13.19
CA ILE A 42 1.79 4.00 13.16
C ILE A 42 1.03 4.16 11.84
N PHE A 43 1.69 3.89 10.71
CA PHE A 43 1.07 3.97 9.40
C PHE A 43 -0.11 2.99 9.28
N TYR A 44 0.08 1.76 9.76
CA TYR A 44 -0.95 0.73 9.74
C TYR A 44 -2.19 1.16 10.53
N GLY A 45 -2.01 1.69 11.75
CA GLY A 45 -3.12 2.22 12.55
C GLY A 45 -3.83 3.41 11.88
N ASN A 46 -3.07 4.36 11.36
CA ASN A 46 -3.62 5.55 10.74
C ASN A 46 -4.31 5.28 9.40
N SER A 47 -3.99 4.19 8.70
CA SER A 47 -4.62 3.85 7.43
C SER A 47 -6.13 3.64 7.58
N PHE A 48 -6.58 2.94 8.63
CA PHE A 48 -8.00 2.68 8.86
C PHE A 48 -8.80 3.96 9.15
N ASN A 49 -8.22 4.89 9.92
CA ASN A 49 -8.85 6.19 10.20
C ASN A 49 -9.08 7.01 8.93
N ASN A 50 -8.35 6.70 7.86
CA ASN A 50 -8.36 7.42 6.59
C ASN A 50 -8.99 6.62 5.46
N GLN A 51 -9.73 5.54 5.76
CA GLN A 51 -10.38 4.69 4.74
C GLN A 51 -9.40 4.06 3.74
N LEU A 52 -8.13 3.91 4.13
CA LEU A 52 -7.11 3.17 3.39
C LEU A 52 -6.99 1.77 3.97
N LEU A 53 -7.10 0.73 3.13
CA LEU A 53 -6.98 -0.65 3.57
C LEU A 53 -5.54 -1.17 3.39
N PRO A 54 -4.76 -1.34 4.48
CA PRO A 54 -3.49 -2.04 4.42
C PRO A 54 -3.71 -3.56 4.45
N VAL A 55 -3.21 -4.27 3.43
CA VAL A 55 -3.28 -5.73 3.31
C VAL A 55 -1.88 -6.31 3.48
N LYS A 56 -1.70 -7.15 4.50
CA LYS A 56 -0.47 -7.89 4.73
C LYS A 56 -0.52 -9.23 4.01
N LEU A 57 0.45 -9.47 3.13
CA LEU A 57 0.68 -10.76 2.45
C LEU A 57 2.10 -11.23 2.73
N SER A 58 2.45 -12.47 2.40
CA SER A 58 3.84 -12.92 2.41
C SER A 58 4.65 -12.27 1.27
N ASP A 59 5.97 -12.20 1.42
CA ASP A 59 6.86 -11.72 0.34
C ASP A 59 6.65 -12.47 -0.98
N ALA A 60 6.44 -13.79 -0.90
CA ALA A 60 6.19 -14.64 -2.07
C ALA A 60 4.90 -14.26 -2.81
N GLU A 61 3.80 -14.02 -2.08
CA GLU A 61 2.54 -13.57 -2.68
C GLU A 61 2.67 -12.17 -3.28
N VAL A 62 3.39 -11.26 -2.62
CA VAL A 62 3.65 -9.91 -3.16
C VAL A 62 4.51 -9.97 -4.42
N ASP A 63 5.53 -10.83 -4.46
CA ASP A 63 6.36 -11.06 -5.64
C ASP A 63 5.55 -11.63 -6.81
N GLU A 64 4.65 -12.57 -6.54
CA GLU A 64 3.72 -13.09 -7.54
C GLU A 64 2.85 -11.98 -8.12
N LEU A 65 2.26 -11.13 -7.28
CA LEU A 65 1.46 -9.98 -7.72
C LEU A 65 2.28 -8.99 -8.58
N PHE A 66 3.52 -8.69 -8.19
CA PHE A 66 4.40 -7.84 -8.99
C PHE A 66 4.69 -8.45 -10.36
N ALA A 67 4.94 -9.77 -10.43
CA ALA A 67 5.15 -10.47 -11.68
C ALA A 67 3.91 -10.43 -12.59
N LEU A 68 2.72 -10.66 -12.02
CA LEU A 68 1.44 -10.62 -12.74
C LEU A 68 1.14 -9.24 -13.32
N VAL A 69 1.30 -8.18 -12.53
CA VAL A 69 1.09 -6.79 -12.98
C VAL A 69 2.10 -6.40 -14.07
N LYS A 70 3.36 -6.82 -13.94
CA LYS A 70 4.39 -6.54 -14.93
C LYS A 70 4.14 -7.26 -16.26
N ALA A 71 3.60 -8.47 -16.21
CA ALA A 71 3.22 -9.24 -17.40
C ALA A 71 1.95 -8.70 -18.08
N ASN A 72 1.06 -8.07 -17.32
CA ASN A 72 -0.22 -7.55 -17.80
C ASN A 72 -0.42 -6.08 -17.38
N PRO A 73 0.34 -5.13 -17.97
CA PRO A 73 0.18 -3.72 -17.64
C PRO A 73 -1.20 -3.21 -18.07
N GLY A 74 -1.93 -2.64 -17.11
CA GLY A 74 -3.18 -1.92 -17.35
C GLY A 74 -2.99 -0.46 -17.77
#